data_AF-A0A068LQZ7-F1
#
_entry.id   AF-A0A068LQZ7-F1
#
_cell.length_a   1.000
_cell.length_b   1.000
_cell.length_c   1.000
_cell.angle_alpha   90.00
_cell.angle_beta   90.00
_cell.angle_gamma   90.00
#
_symmetry.space_group_name_H-M   'P 1'
#
loop_
_entity.id
_entity.type
_entity.pdbx_description
1 polymer ?
#
loop_
_entity_poly.entity_id
_entity_poly.type
_entity_poly.pdbx_seq_one_letter_code
_entity_poly.pdbx_strand_id
1 'polypeptide(L)'
;MRKMMRYFVRMAIPVLVIVCCAFNLHALELDYYAPSSKLASGKWVKIAVEESGIYQITADDARSWGLGSDLSKIHVFGYGGAPLSETMLGDNYVDDLPQLPVVRTSDRILFYAQGPITWKRFGAMQQLQVQHPYADKGVYLVTNDDRFDDIEVAKATNEPTGEVITTFTE
;
A
#
# COMPACT_ATOMS: atom_id res chain seq x y z
N MET A 1 -47.68 -9.54 43.36
CA MET A 1 -46.69 -8.63 42.71
C MET A 1 -45.26 -9.19 42.63
N ARG A 2 -44.64 -9.73 43.69
CA ARG A 2 -43.24 -10.19 43.67
C ARG A 2 -42.89 -11.30 42.65
N LYS A 3 -43.82 -12.23 42.34
CA LYS A 3 -43.60 -13.27 41.30
C LYS A 3 -43.61 -12.67 39.90
N MET A 4 -44.57 -11.78 39.60
CA MET A 4 -44.71 -11.10 38.31
C MET A 4 -43.48 -10.22 37.98
N MET A 5 -42.94 -9.51 38.98
CA MET A 5 -41.69 -8.74 38.87
C MET A 5 -40.47 -9.63 38.55
N ARG A 6 -40.41 -10.85 39.08
CA ARG A 6 -39.32 -11.81 38.82
C ARG A 6 -39.36 -12.38 37.39
N TYR A 7 -40.54 -12.54 36.80
CA TYR A 7 -40.67 -12.93 35.39
C TYR A 7 -40.30 -11.78 34.45
N PHE A 8 -40.71 -10.55 34.80
CA PHE A 8 -40.36 -9.36 34.03
C PHE A 8 -38.84 -9.12 33.98
N VAL A 9 -38.15 -9.22 35.12
CA VAL A 9 -36.68 -9.09 35.18
C VAL A 9 -35.97 -10.25 34.45
N ARG A 10 -36.49 -11.48 34.56
CA ARG A 10 -35.91 -12.66 33.86
C ARG A 10 -36.07 -12.60 32.34
N MET A 11 -37.09 -11.91 31.84
CA MET A 11 -37.29 -11.68 30.40
C MET A 11 -36.56 -10.43 29.89
N ALA A 12 -36.44 -9.37 30.71
CA ALA A 12 -35.80 -8.13 30.30
C ALA A 12 -34.26 -8.24 30.14
N ILE A 13 -33.60 -9.07 30.95
CA ILE A 13 -32.15 -9.28 30.90
C ILE A 13 -31.68 -9.90 29.57
N PRO A 14 -32.26 -11.01 29.06
CA PRO A 14 -31.82 -11.57 27.77
C PRO A 14 -32.15 -10.64 26.59
N VAL A 15 -33.25 -9.89 26.65
CA VAL A 15 -33.59 -8.88 25.63
C VAL A 15 -32.56 -7.75 25.61
N LEU A 16 -32.15 -7.25 26.78
CA LEU A 16 -31.09 -6.25 26.90
C LEU A 16 -29.74 -6.77 26.37
N VAL A 17 -29.40 -8.03 26.66
CA VAL A 17 -28.16 -8.66 26.15
C VAL A 17 -28.19 -8.80 24.63
N ILE A 18 -29.31 -9.23 24.03
CA ILE A 18 -29.45 -9.34 22.57
C ILE A 18 -29.35 -7.96 21.92
N VAL A 19 -29.99 -6.94 22.49
CA VAL A 19 -29.92 -5.56 22.01
C VAL A 19 -28.49 -5.02 22.12
N CYS A 20 -27.79 -5.23 23.23
CA CYS A 20 -26.38 -4.82 23.40
C CYS A 20 -25.40 -5.59 22.49
N CYS A 21 -25.65 -6.87 22.20
CA CYS A 21 -24.86 -7.65 21.24
C CYS A 21 -25.04 -7.16 19.80
N ALA A 22 -26.26 -6.73 19.42
CA ALA A 22 -26.55 -6.21 18.09
C ALA A 22 -25.85 -4.85 17.81
N PHE A 23 -25.54 -4.06 18.84
CA PHE A 23 -24.85 -2.77 18.69
C PHE A 23 -23.35 -2.87 18.37
N ASN A 24 -22.73 -4.07 18.47
CA ASN A 24 -21.30 -4.25 18.23
C ASN A 24 -20.97 -4.99 16.92
N LEU A 25 -21.97 -5.30 16.08
CA LEU A 25 -21.72 -5.83 14.74
C LEU A 25 -21.58 -4.67 13.75
N HIS A 26 -20.36 -4.15 13.60
CA HIS A 26 -20.01 -3.40 12.39
C HIS A 26 -19.62 -4.41 11.32
N ALA A 27 -20.54 -4.67 10.39
CA ALA A 27 -20.19 -5.34 9.14
C ALA A 27 -19.34 -4.38 8.29
N LEU A 28 -18.41 -4.91 7.51
CA LEU A 28 -17.72 -4.12 6.50
C LEU A 28 -18.73 -3.61 5.48
N GLU A 29 -18.51 -2.39 4.99
CA GLU A 29 -19.33 -1.81 3.92
C GLU A 29 -19.14 -2.65 2.63
N LEU A 30 -20.15 -2.68 1.75
CA LEU A 30 -20.13 -3.53 0.55
C LEU A 30 -19.05 -3.10 -0.47
N ASP A 31 -18.58 -1.86 -0.36
CA ASP A 31 -17.53 -1.22 -1.14
C ASP A 31 -16.17 -1.17 -0.41
N TYR A 32 -16.06 -1.84 0.74
CA TYR A 32 -14.81 -1.92 1.51
C TYR A 32 -13.67 -2.53 0.69
N TYR A 33 -13.97 -3.49 -0.18
CA TYR A 33 -13.03 -4.14 -1.09
C TYR A 33 -13.28 -3.70 -2.53
N ALA A 34 -12.22 -3.73 -3.35
CA ALA A 34 -12.30 -3.34 -4.74
C ALA A 34 -13.28 -4.26 -5.49
N PRO A 35 -14.27 -3.72 -6.24
CA PRO A 35 -15.28 -4.53 -6.93
C PRO A 35 -14.69 -5.38 -8.06
N SER A 36 -13.52 -5.01 -8.57
CA SER A 36 -12.77 -5.77 -9.58
C SER A 36 -11.29 -5.44 -9.47
N SER A 37 -10.42 -6.42 -9.68
CA SER A 37 -8.98 -6.17 -9.72
C SER A 37 -8.57 -5.38 -10.96
N LYS A 38 -7.65 -4.43 -10.80
CA LYS A 38 -6.92 -3.77 -11.90
C LYS A 38 -6.30 -4.76 -12.88
N LEU A 39 -5.89 -5.94 -12.37
CA LEU A 39 -5.28 -7.01 -13.17
C LEU A 39 -6.28 -7.83 -14.00
N ALA A 40 -7.58 -7.63 -13.82
CA ALA A 40 -8.62 -8.41 -14.52
C ALA A 40 -8.61 -8.20 -16.05
N SER A 41 -7.96 -7.15 -16.53
CA SER A 41 -7.82 -6.81 -17.94
C SER A 41 -6.54 -6.01 -18.18
N GLY A 42 -6.21 -5.80 -19.46
CA GLY A 42 -5.00 -5.11 -19.87
C GLY A 42 -3.80 -6.05 -19.98
N LYS A 43 -2.67 -5.48 -20.39
CA LYS A 43 -1.41 -6.20 -20.51
C LYS A 43 -0.50 -5.85 -19.33
N TRP A 44 0.00 -6.88 -18.66
CA TRP A 44 0.82 -6.74 -17.46
C TRP A 44 2.14 -7.47 -17.61
N VAL A 45 3.22 -6.79 -17.25
CA VAL A 45 4.58 -7.31 -17.27
C VAL A 45 5.10 -7.33 -15.86
N LYS A 46 5.57 -8.48 -15.39
CA LYS A 46 6.17 -8.63 -14.07
C LYS A 46 7.66 -8.31 -14.14
N ILE A 47 8.12 -7.39 -13.30
CA ILE A 47 9.53 -7.08 -13.10
C ILE A 47 9.93 -7.35 -11.65
N ALA A 48 11.19 -7.68 -11.43
CA ALA A 48 11.72 -7.97 -10.10
C ALA A 48 12.92 -7.07 -9.81
N VAL A 49 13.05 -6.65 -8.56
CA VAL A 49 14.15 -5.84 -8.04
C VAL A 49 14.81 -6.55 -6.87
N GLU A 50 16.14 -6.44 -6.78
CA GLU A 50 16.92 -7.13 -5.73
C GLU A 50 17.22 -6.20 -4.54
N GLU A 51 17.32 -4.90 -4.81
CA GLU A 51 17.68 -3.88 -3.81
C GLU A 51 16.71 -2.70 -3.85
N SER A 52 16.57 -2.00 -2.73
CA SER A 52 15.79 -0.75 -2.71
C SER A 52 16.56 0.38 -3.39
N GLY A 53 15.90 1.15 -4.26
CA GLY A 53 16.55 2.25 -4.97
C GLY A 53 15.70 2.86 -6.07
N ILE A 54 16.29 3.77 -6.84
CA ILE A 54 15.66 4.34 -8.05
C ILE A 54 15.96 3.41 -9.22
N TYR A 55 14.90 2.93 -9.87
CA TYR A 55 14.95 2.09 -11.07
C TYR A 55 14.45 2.86 -12.27
N GLN A 56 14.84 2.40 -13.47
CA GLN A 56 14.44 3.00 -14.73
C GLN A 56 13.76 1.98 -15.65
N ILE A 57 12.83 2.47 -16.47
CA ILE A 57 12.26 1.75 -17.61
C ILE A 57 12.48 2.62 -18.84
N THR A 58 13.20 2.10 -19.84
CA THR A 58 13.44 2.78 -21.11
C THR A 58 12.35 2.43 -22.14
N ALA A 59 12.29 3.19 -23.24
CA ALA A 59 11.40 2.87 -24.36
C ALA A 59 11.73 1.50 -25.00
N ASP A 60 13.00 1.09 -24.95
CA ASP A 60 13.44 -0.21 -25.47
C ASP A 60 12.99 -1.36 -24.56
N ASP A 61 13.07 -1.17 -23.24
CA ASP A 61 12.53 -2.13 -22.26
C ASP A 61 11.03 -2.35 -22.50
N ALA A 62 10.26 -1.25 -22.53
CA ALA A 62 8.81 -1.30 -22.78
C ALA A 62 8.46 -1.95 -24.13
N ARG A 63 9.23 -1.66 -25.18
CA ARG A 63 9.05 -2.29 -26.50
C ARG A 63 9.35 -3.79 -26.44
N SER A 64 10.42 -4.20 -25.75
CA SER A 64 10.80 -5.61 -25.60
C SER A 64 9.74 -6.42 -24.86
N TRP A 65 9.02 -5.79 -23.92
CA TRP A 65 7.91 -6.41 -23.21
C TRP A 65 6.58 -6.33 -24.00
N GLY A 66 6.60 -5.67 -25.16
CA GLY A 66 5.45 -5.46 -26.03
C GLY A 66 4.40 -4.52 -25.44
N LEU A 67 4.82 -3.55 -24.62
CA LEU A 67 4.00 -2.45 -24.11
C LEU A 67 4.05 -1.22 -25.05
N GLY A 68 4.82 -1.30 -26.13
CA GLY A 68 5.07 -0.18 -27.05
C GLY A 68 6.22 0.70 -26.56
N SER A 69 6.41 1.86 -27.19
CA SER A 69 7.51 2.79 -26.88
C SER A 69 7.04 4.15 -26.37
N ASP A 70 5.73 4.34 -26.24
CA ASP A 70 5.16 5.57 -25.68
C ASP A 70 5.22 5.51 -24.16
N LEU A 71 6.25 6.14 -23.60
CA LEU A 71 6.48 6.17 -22.16
C LEU A 71 5.40 6.94 -21.39
N SER A 72 4.63 7.81 -22.05
CA SER A 72 3.53 8.53 -21.38
C SER A 72 2.43 7.59 -20.88
N LYS A 73 2.32 6.40 -21.48
CA LYS A 73 1.32 5.37 -21.15
C LYS A 73 1.81 4.30 -20.21
N ILE A 74 3.11 4.28 -19.87
CA ILE A 74 3.67 3.21 -19.04
C ILE A 74 3.47 3.57 -17.57
N HIS A 75 2.82 2.68 -16.84
CA HIS A 75 2.53 2.84 -15.40
C HIS A 75 3.10 1.66 -14.61
N VAL A 76 3.57 1.95 -13.39
CA VAL A 76 4.18 0.96 -12.50
C VAL A 76 3.29 0.76 -11.27
N PHE A 77 3.11 -0.49 -10.88
CA PHE A 77 2.26 -0.90 -9.78
C PHE A 77 2.94 -1.93 -8.89
N GLY A 78 2.56 -1.98 -7.63
CA GLY A 78 3.04 -2.99 -6.68
C GLY A 78 3.19 -2.49 -5.26
N TYR A 79 3.13 -3.41 -4.31
CA TYR A 79 3.39 -3.10 -2.90
C TYR A 79 4.90 -3.06 -2.56
N GLY A 80 5.75 -3.34 -3.54
CA GLY A 80 7.19 -3.48 -3.38
C GLY A 80 7.63 -4.77 -2.72
N GLY A 81 8.88 -4.79 -2.24
CA GLY A 81 9.50 -5.97 -1.63
C GLY A 81 9.45 -6.01 -0.10
N ALA A 82 8.95 -4.97 0.57
CA ALA A 82 8.84 -4.99 2.02
C ALA A 82 7.79 -6.02 2.48
N PRO A 83 7.94 -6.63 3.67
CA PRO A 83 6.90 -7.47 4.26
C PRO A 83 5.58 -6.72 4.36
N LEU A 84 4.52 -7.33 3.82
CA LEU A 84 3.17 -6.77 3.91
C LEU A 84 2.57 -7.05 5.29
N SER A 85 1.63 -6.19 5.69
CA SER A 85 0.81 -6.42 6.88
C SER A 85 0.01 -7.72 6.73
N GLU A 86 0.00 -8.54 7.78
CA GLU A 86 -0.89 -9.71 7.86
C GLU A 86 -2.34 -9.29 8.22
N THR A 87 -2.52 -8.05 8.66
CA THR A 87 -3.83 -7.45 8.90
C THR A 87 -4.38 -6.90 7.59
N MET A 88 -5.45 -7.52 7.10
CA MET A 88 -6.18 -7.15 5.86
C MET A 88 -7.36 -6.20 6.14
N LEU A 89 -7.21 -5.35 7.16
CA LEU A 89 -8.24 -4.48 7.70
C LEU A 89 -7.65 -3.10 8.05
N GLY A 90 -8.46 -2.05 7.91
CA GLY A 90 -8.14 -0.65 8.26
C GLY A 90 -7.61 0.20 7.11
N ASP A 91 -7.53 1.51 7.34
CA ASP A 91 -7.28 2.55 6.33
C ASP A 91 -5.92 2.43 5.60
N ASN A 92 -4.96 1.73 6.20
CA ASN A 92 -3.63 1.53 5.60
C ASN A 92 -3.55 0.27 4.72
N TYR A 93 -4.63 -0.49 4.62
CA TYR A 93 -4.74 -1.64 3.73
C TYR A 93 -5.29 -1.21 2.38
N VAL A 94 -4.48 -1.37 1.34
CA VAL A 94 -4.95 -1.21 -0.04
C VAL A 94 -5.29 -2.62 -0.55
N ASP A 95 -6.57 -2.88 -0.79
CA ASP A 95 -7.07 -4.20 -1.20
C ASP A 95 -6.55 -4.64 -2.59
N ASP A 96 -6.59 -3.72 -3.55
CA ASP A 96 -6.09 -3.96 -4.90
C ASP A 96 -4.72 -3.31 -5.12
N LEU A 97 -4.15 -3.55 -6.29
CA LEU A 97 -2.77 -3.20 -6.59
C LEU A 97 -2.52 -1.67 -6.54
N PRO A 98 -1.63 -1.16 -5.66
CA PRO A 98 -1.32 0.25 -5.60
C PRO A 98 -0.46 0.68 -6.79
N GLN A 99 -0.74 1.87 -7.31
CA GLN A 99 0.08 2.50 -8.34
C GLN A 99 1.26 3.22 -7.68
N LEU A 100 2.40 3.26 -8.36
CA LEU A 100 3.56 4.03 -7.94
C LEU A 100 3.60 5.37 -8.68
N PRO A 101 4.02 6.45 -8.00
CA PRO A 101 4.34 7.69 -8.68
C PRO A 101 5.64 7.50 -9.47
N VAL A 102 5.72 8.11 -10.65
CA VAL A 102 6.88 8.00 -11.53
C VAL A 102 7.31 9.36 -12.03
N VAL A 103 8.58 9.49 -12.37
CA VAL A 103 9.15 10.68 -13.01
C VAL A 103 9.49 10.32 -14.45
N ARG A 104 8.94 11.06 -15.41
CA ARG A 104 9.23 10.84 -16.84
C ARG A 104 10.25 11.85 -17.34
N THR A 105 11.21 11.35 -18.10
CA THR A 105 12.09 12.16 -18.94
C THR A 105 11.75 11.89 -20.41
N SER A 106 12.52 12.46 -21.34
CA SER A 106 12.35 12.22 -22.76
C SER A 106 12.60 10.77 -23.20
N ASP A 107 13.35 9.99 -22.43
CA ASP A 107 13.85 8.67 -22.84
C ASP A 107 13.63 7.53 -21.84
N ARG A 108 13.18 7.84 -20.62
CA ARG A 108 12.92 6.84 -19.58
C ARG A 108 11.89 7.29 -18.56
N ILE A 109 11.45 6.33 -17.77
CA ILE A 109 10.65 6.53 -16.57
C ILE A 109 11.48 6.11 -15.38
N LEU A 110 11.46 6.89 -14.31
CA LEU A 110 12.13 6.61 -13.05
C LEU A 110 11.08 6.39 -11.97
N PHE A 111 11.31 5.39 -11.12
CA PHE A 111 10.46 5.11 -9.97
C PHE A 111 11.31 4.58 -8.82
N TYR A 112 10.90 4.85 -7.59
CA TYR A 112 11.53 4.23 -6.42
C TYR A 112 10.94 2.85 -6.20
N ALA A 113 11.79 1.83 -6.19
CA ALA A 113 11.41 0.47 -5.86
C ALA A 113 11.96 0.13 -4.47
N GLN A 114 11.09 -0.28 -3.55
CA GLN A 114 11.44 -1.00 -2.34
C GLN A 114 11.79 -2.46 -2.68
N GLY A 115 12.98 -2.91 -2.30
CA GLY A 115 13.44 -4.29 -2.39
C GLY A 115 13.01 -5.15 -1.18
N PRO A 116 13.46 -6.42 -1.11
CA PRO A 116 13.09 -7.40 -0.08
C PRO A 116 13.66 -7.10 1.31
N ILE A 117 14.61 -6.17 1.39
CA ILE A 117 15.30 -5.79 2.62
C ILE A 117 14.69 -4.50 3.16
N THR A 118 14.27 -4.54 4.42
CA THR A 118 13.77 -3.37 5.17
C THR A 118 14.69 -3.04 6.34
N TRP A 119 14.73 -1.76 6.72
CA TRP A 119 15.49 -1.30 7.88
C TRP A 119 14.52 -0.88 8.98
N LYS A 120 14.58 -1.53 10.14
CA LYS A 120 13.78 -1.18 11.31
C LYS A 120 14.65 -0.50 12.35
N ARG A 121 14.19 0.64 12.89
CA ARG A 121 14.89 1.30 14.00
C ARG A 121 14.75 0.44 15.26
N PHE A 122 15.88 0.11 15.87
CA PHE A 122 15.97 -0.62 17.12
C PHE A 122 16.73 0.24 18.13
N GLY A 123 16.07 0.66 19.22
CA GLY A 123 16.64 1.62 20.15
C GLY A 123 16.98 2.98 19.51
N ALA A 124 17.85 3.77 20.16
CA ALA A 124 18.16 5.14 19.73
C ALA A 124 19.08 5.22 18.51
N MET A 125 19.96 4.24 18.30
CA MET A 125 21.02 4.29 17.29
C MET A 125 21.20 3.00 16.48
N GLN A 126 20.46 1.92 16.76
CA GLN A 126 20.64 0.66 16.05
C GLN A 126 19.59 0.56 14.93
N GLN A 127 20.01 0.06 13.78
CA GLN A 127 19.10 -0.32 12.71
C GLN A 127 19.23 -1.82 12.48
N LEU A 128 18.09 -2.50 12.45
CA LEU A 128 18.00 -3.91 12.15
C LEU A 128 17.59 -4.08 10.69
N GLN A 129 18.43 -4.75 9.92
CA GLN A 129 18.08 -5.21 8.59
C GLN A 129 17.14 -6.42 8.73
N VAL A 130 15.98 -6.35 8.10
CA VAL A 130 14.96 -7.40 8.10
C VAL A 130 14.67 -7.79 6.66
N GLN A 131 15.00 -9.03 6.32
CA GLN A 131 14.67 -9.62 5.02
C GLN A 131 13.20 -10.08 4.98
N HIS A 132 12.59 -9.99 3.80
CA HIS A 132 11.25 -10.52 3.57
C HIS A 132 11.19 -12.03 3.83
N PRO A 133 10.25 -12.52 4.66
CA PRO A 133 10.24 -13.93 5.12
C PRO A 133 9.94 -14.94 4.00
N TYR A 134 9.29 -14.49 2.93
CA TYR A 134 8.81 -15.37 1.84
C TYR A 134 9.35 -15.01 0.45
N ALA A 135 10.29 -14.05 0.35
CA ALA A 135 10.78 -13.57 -0.93
C ALA A 135 12.20 -13.03 -0.83
N ASP A 136 12.96 -13.23 -1.89
CA ASP A 136 14.33 -12.72 -2.07
C ASP A 136 14.39 -11.57 -3.09
N LYS A 137 13.25 -11.16 -3.66
CA LYS A 137 13.11 -10.05 -4.61
C LYS A 137 11.81 -9.29 -4.39
N GLY A 138 11.84 -7.98 -4.62
CA GLY A 138 10.62 -7.15 -4.70
C GLY A 138 10.01 -7.27 -6.09
N VAL A 139 8.68 -7.38 -6.19
CA VAL A 139 7.98 -7.58 -7.46
C VAL A 139 7.10 -6.38 -7.78
N TYR A 140 7.18 -5.93 -9.03
CA TYR A 140 6.33 -4.87 -9.58
C TYR A 140 5.67 -5.34 -10.87
N LEU A 141 4.57 -4.68 -11.21
CA LEU A 141 3.78 -4.93 -12.40
C LEU A 141 3.73 -3.65 -13.23
N VAL A 142 4.03 -3.79 -14.52
CA VAL A 142 4.11 -2.69 -15.47
C VAL A 142 3.04 -2.89 -16.53
N THR A 143 2.33 -1.81 -16.88
CA THR A 143 1.28 -1.83 -17.90
C THR A 143 1.33 -0.60 -18.79
N ASN A 144 0.70 -0.67 -19.96
CA ASN A 144 0.46 0.44 -20.87
C ASN A 144 -1.03 0.80 -21.04
N ASP A 145 -1.85 0.34 -20.09
CA ASP A 145 -3.29 0.46 -20.14
C ASP A 145 -3.73 1.93 -19.96
N ASP A 146 -4.61 2.40 -20.84
CA ASP A 146 -5.05 3.79 -20.93
C ASP A 146 -6.10 4.18 -19.88
N ARG A 147 -6.53 3.23 -19.06
CA ARG A 147 -7.42 3.48 -17.91
C ARG A 147 -6.71 4.13 -16.73
N PHE A 148 -5.38 4.23 -16.75
CA PHE A 148 -4.58 4.78 -15.66
C PHE A 148 -3.94 6.09 -16.07
N ASP A 149 -3.96 7.04 -15.13
CA ASP A 149 -3.20 8.28 -15.21
C ASP A 149 -2.11 8.27 -14.15
N ASP A 150 -1.18 9.22 -14.21
CA ASP A 150 -0.17 9.36 -13.17
C ASP A 150 -0.75 9.79 -11.83
N ILE A 151 -0.19 9.21 -10.77
CA ILE A 151 -0.42 9.70 -9.41
C ILE A 151 0.70 10.67 -9.04
N GLU A 152 0.35 11.71 -8.28
CA GLU A 152 1.34 12.70 -7.84
C GLU A 152 2.38 12.06 -6.91
N VAL A 153 3.64 12.47 -7.09
CA VAL A 153 4.67 12.22 -6.09
C VAL A 153 4.31 13.03 -4.85
N ALA A 154 3.90 12.36 -3.77
CA ALA A 154 3.69 13.01 -2.49
C ALA A 154 4.98 13.75 -2.09
N LYS A 155 4.95 15.09 -2.10
CA LYS A 155 6.06 15.87 -1.57
C LYS A 155 6.14 15.59 -0.08
N ALA A 156 7.27 15.06 0.37
CA ALA A 156 7.59 15.12 1.79
C ALA A 156 7.66 16.61 2.17
N THR A 157 6.65 17.11 2.89
CA THR A 157 6.78 18.34 3.65
C THR A 157 7.74 18.05 4.78
N ASN A 158 9.03 18.14 4.50
CA ASN A 158 10.03 18.33 5.53
C ASN A 158 9.91 19.78 6.00
N GLU A 159 8.79 20.11 6.64
CA GLU A 159 8.73 21.32 7.45
C GLU A 159 9.72 21.08 8.59
N PRO A 160 10.83 21.84 8.67
CA PRO A 160 11.78 21.66 9.75
C PRO A 160 11.04 21.96 11.06
N THR A 161 10.77 20.93 11.85
CA THR A 161 10.18 21.05 13.19
C THR A 161 11.20 21.50 14.24
N GLY A 162 12.39 21.92 13.81
CA GLY A 162 13.49 22.37 14.66
C GLY A 162 13.91 23.80 14.30
N GLU A 163 14.58 24.46 15.23
CA GLU A 163 15.20 25.76 15.00
C GLU A 163 16.21 25.65 13.84
N VAL A 164 16.08 26.53 12.83
CA VAL A 164 16.97 26.55 11.67
C VAL A 164 18.34 27.02 12.15
N ILE A 165 19.29 26.08 12.29
CA ILE A 165 20.68 26.41 12.63
C ILE A 165 21.38 26.86 11.34
N THR A 166 21.63 28.16 11.20
CA THR A 166 22.33 28.75 10.04
C THR A 166 23.82 28.99 10.28
N THR A 167 24.33 28.68 11.47
CA THR A 167 25.73 28.91 11.84
C THR A 167 26.37 27.59 12.23
N PHE A 168 27.41 27.21 11.48
CA PHE A 168 28.27 26.08 11.82
C PHE A 168 29.60 26.66 12.29
N THR A 169 30.01 26.34 13.52
CA THR A 169 31.34 26.68 14.03
C THR A 169 32.32 25.59 13.60
N GLU A 170 33.48 25.99 13.07
CA GLU A 170 34.63 25.10 12.81
C GLU A 170 35.30 24.68 14.13
#